data_AF-A0A1V1PH23-F1
#
_entry.id   AF-A0A1V1PH23-F1
#
_cell.length_a   1.000
_cell.length_b   1.000
_cell.length_c   1.000
_cell.angle_alpha   90.00
_cell.angle_beta   90.00
_cell.angle_gamma   90.00
#
_symmetry.space_group_name_H-M   'P 1'
#
loop_
_entity.id
_entity.type
_entity.pdbx_description
1 polymer ?
#
loop_
_entity_poly.entity_id
_entity_poly.type
_entity_poly.pdbx_seq_one_letter_code
_entity_poly.pdbx_strand_id
1 'polypeptide(L)'
;MYVLIKNARKDQQKKDLNNSPGGNVMNFQMDASGQSGTITIDQPLTIENVSDMKAIFLDAYEKTNHVNIHFQALPDIDLAGLQLFCSAHRTFTEAQKTMDINWANASMFRNKAKKIGLIRHRGCHLEKSESCLWRQENK
;
A
#
# COMPACT_ATOMS: atom_id res chain seq x y z
N MET A 1 33.19 -6.26 28.77
CA MET A 1 32.82 -7.41 27.91
C MET A 1 31.35 -7.74 28.14
N TYR A 2 30.43 -7.11 27.41
CA TYR A 2 29.00 -7.50 27.39
C TYR A 2 28.46 -7.18 26.00
N VAL A 3 28.52 -8.19 25.12
CA VAL A 3 27.84 -8.18 23.82
C VAL A 3 26.93 -9.40 23.81
N LEU A 4 25.80 -9.28 23.11
CA LEU A 4 24.92 -10.37 22.63
C LEU A 4 23.68 -10.72 23.47
N ILE A 5 22.74 -9.77 23.68
CA ILE A 5 21.31 -10.11 23.76
C ILE A 5 20.46 -9.01 23.10
N LYS A 6 20.57 -8.83 21.77
CA LYS A 6 19.62 -7.98 21.01
C LYS A 6 19.12 -8.56 19.68
N ASN A 7 19.49 -9.79 19.31
CA ASN A 7 19.13 -10.34 18.00
C ASN A 7 17.92 -11.29 17.98
N ALA A 8 17.36 -11.72 19.12
CA ALA A 8 16.27 -12.70 19.12
C ALA A 8 14.86 -12.12 18.83
N ARG A 9 14.66 -10.80 18.94
CA ARG A 9 13.32 -10.19 18.74
C ARG A 9 12.95 -9.88 17.29
N LYS A 10 13.93 -9.79 16.38
CA LYS A 10 13.65 -9.49 14.96
C LYS A 10 13.26 -10.73 14.14
N ASP A 11 13.67 -11.92 14.58
CA ASP A 11 13.40 -13.16 13.85
C ASP A 11 12.02 -13.75 14.15
N GLN A 12 11.46 -13.48 15.33
CA GLN A 12 10.13 -13.96 15.70
C GLN A 12 9.03 -13.22 14.91
N GLN A 13 9.18 -11.91 14.69
CA GLN A 13 8.18 -11.11 13.98
C GLN A 13 8.10 -11.40 12.47
N LYS A 14 9.14 -12.01 11.90
CA LYS A 14 9.16 -12.49 10.49
C LYS A 14 8.54 -13.87 10.31
N LYS A 15 8.41 -14.67 11.37
CA LYS A 15 7.84 -16.02 11.31
C LYS A 15 6.32 -16.04 11.49
N ASP A 16 5.78 -15.07 12.19
CA ASP A 16 4.34 -15.06 12.52
C ASP A 16 3.46 -14.46 11.40
N LEU A 17 4.05 -13.79 10.40
CA LEU A 17 3.34 -13.32 9.20
C LEU A 17 3.09 -14.42 8.15
N ASN A 18 3.73 -15.59 8.26
CA ASN A 18 3.72 -16.61 7.21
C ASN A 18 2.95 -17.90 7.57
N ASN A 19 2.32 -17.98 8.74
CA ASN A 19 1.61 -19.19 9.17
C ASN A 19 0.18 -18.86 9.64
N SER A 20 -0.69 -18.51 8.68
CA SER A 20 -2.14 -18.61 8.84
C SER A 20 -2.68 -19.60 7.80
N PRO A 21 -3.25 -20.74 8.22
CA PRO A 21 -3.77 -21.75 7.30
C PRO A 21 -5.14 -21.28 6.76
N GLY A 22 -5.08 -20.52 5.66
CA GLY A 22 -6.22 -19.87 5.00
C GLY A 22 -5.72 -18.63 4.24
N GLY A 23 -5.00 -18.88 3.14
CA GLY A 23 -4.10 -17.91 2.49
C GLY A 23 -4.78 -16.68 1.90
N ASN A 24 -4.65 -15.57 2.62
CA ASN A 24 -4.80 -14.20 2.15
C ASN A 24 -3.43 -13.53 2.39
N VAL A 25 -2.67 -13.27 1.32
CA VAL A 25 -1.27 -12.81 1.37
C VAL A 25 -1.15 -11.34 0.93
N MET A 26 -0.99 -10.44 1.90
CA MET A 26 -0.50 -9.10 1.65
C MET A 26 1.00 -9.04 1.94
N ASN A 27 1.82 -8.69 0.95
CA ASN A 27 3.28 -8.69 1.11
C ASN A 27 3.94 -7.53 0.37
N PHE A 28 5.13 -7.16 0.82
CA PHE A 28 6.02 -6.21 0.17
C PHE A 28 7.32 -6.91 -0.24
N GLN A 29 7.75 -6.67 -1.49
CA GLN A 29 8.97 -7.23 -2.06
C GLN A 29 9.74 -6.15 -2.80
N MET A 30 11.04 -6.04 -2.56
CA MET A 30 11.92 -5.18 -3.34
C MET A 30 12.20 -5.81 -4.71
N ASP A 31 12.36 -4.98 -5.73
CA ASP A 31 12.90 -5.43 -7.00
C ASP A 31 14.37 -5.86 -6.86
N ALA A 32 14.89 -6.56 -7.87
CA ALA A 32 16.28 -7.04 -7.88
C ALA A 32 17.33 -5.90 -7.90
N SER A 33 16.94 -4.68 -8.31
CA SER A 33 17.81 -3.50 -8.35
C SER A 33 17.88 -2.75 -7.02
N GLY A 34 16.96 -3.04 -6.09
CA GLY A 34 16.80 -2.33 -4.82
C GLY A 34 16.24 -0.91 -4.96
N GLN A 35 15.75 -0.52 -6.14
CA GLN A 35 15.30 0.86 -6.39
C GLN A 35 13.80 1.02 -6.14
N SER A 36 13.01 0.04 -6.55
CA SER A 36 11.56 0.01 -6.34
C SER A 36 11.15 -1.22 -5.53
N GLY A 37 9.92 -1.20 -5.02
CA GLY A 37 9.30 -2.39 -4.46
C GLY A 37 7.84 -2.51 -4.85
N THR A 38 7.31 -3.72 -4.73
CA THR A 38 5.94 -4.06 -5.08
C THR A 38 5.21 -4.53 -3.83
N ILE A 39 4.03 -3.95 -3.58
CA ILE A 39 3.07 -4.47 -2.61
C ILE A 39 2.00 -5.24 -3.38
N THR A 40 1.88 -6.54 -3.09
CA THR A 40 0.82 -7.38 -3.65
C THR A 40 -0.31 -7.54 -2.64
N ILE A 41 -1.55 -7.34 -3.11
CA ILE A 41 -2.76 -7.36 -2.29
C ILE A 41 -3.78 -8.32 -2.93
N ASP A 42 -4.17 -9.34 -2.19
CA ASP A 42 -5.10 -10.40 -2.61
C ASP A 42 -6.26 -10.60 -1.62
N GLN A 43 -6.37 -9.74 -0.62
CA GLN A 43 -7.32 -9.86 0.49
C GLN A 43 -8.14 -8.59 0.67
N PRO A 44 -9.30 -8.64 1.37
CA PRO A 44 -10.12 -7.46 1.59
C PRO A 44 -9.32 -6.35 2.27
N LEU A 45 -9.68 -5.09 2.03
CA LEU A 45 -9.10 -3.95 2.72
C LEU A 45 -10.19 -3.18 3.45
N THR A 46 -10.52 -3.66 4.64
CA THR A 46 -11.57 -3.09 5.48
C THR A 46 -10.98 -2.58 6.78
N ILE A 47 -11.78 -1.88 7.57
CA ILE A 47 -11.39 -1.40 8.90
C ILE A 47 -10.80 -2.51 9.80
N GLU A 48 -11.18 -3.77 9.57
CA GLU A 48 -10.71 -4.92 10.36
C GLU A 48 -9.23 -5.24 10.15
N ASN A 49 -8.69 -5.01 8.94
CA ASN A 49 -7.32 -5.40 8.57
C ASN A 49 -6.48 -4.26 7.96
N VAL A 50 -7.02 -3.04 7.90
CA VAL A 50 -6.32 -1.85 7.41
C VAL A 50 -5.04 -1.53 8.20
N SER A 51 -4.94 -1.97 9.47
CA SER A 51 -3.72 -1.84 10.28
C SER A 51 -2.54 -2.60 9.69
N ASP A 52 -2.78 -3.77 9.11
CA ASP A 52 -1.74 -4.62 8.54
C ASP A 52 -1.21 -3.98 7.25
N MET A 53 -2.12 -3.46 6.42
CA MET A 53 -1.77 -2.67 5.25
C MET A 53 -0.95 -1.43 5.62
N LYS A 54 -1.31 -0.74 6.71
CA LYS A 54 -0.52 0.40 7.21
C LYS A 54 0.90 -0.01 7.57
N ALA A 55 1.08 -1.13 8.26
CA ALA A 55 2.40 -1.63 8.62
C ALA A 55 3.25 -1.92 7.36
N ILE A 56 2.64 -2.48 6.32
CA ILE A 56 3.29 -2.75 5.04
C ILE A 56 3.65 -1.46 4.30
N PHE A 57 2.78 -0.45 4.29
CA PHE A 57 3.12 0.86 3.73
C PHE A 57 4.29 1.52 4.42
N LEU A 58 4.37 1.43 5.75
CA LEU A 58 5.51 1.95 6.50
C LEU A 58 6.80 1.19 6.16
N ASP A 59 6.73 -0.14 6.05
CA ASP A 59 7.89 -0.94 5.68
C ASP A 59 8.41 -0.60 4.27
N ALA A 60 7.49 -0.43 3.30
CA ALA A 60 7.83 0.02 1.96
C ALA A 60 8.40 1.44 1.96
N TYR A 61 7.78 2.35 2.72
CA TYR A 61 8.23 3.73 2.84
C TYR A 61 9.68 3.83 3.34
N GLU A 62 10.07 3.02 4.32
CA GLU A 62 11.45 3.02 4.84
C GLU A 62 12.46 2.46 3.82
N LYS A 63 12.04 1.53 2.96
CA LYS A 63 12.95 0.71 2.14
C LYS A 63 13.07 1.14 0.69
N THR A 64 12.14 1.91 0.15
CA THR A 64 12.16 2.31 -1.25
C THR A 64 11.78 3.79 -1.46
N ASN A 65 12.18 4.33 -2.62
CA ASN A 65 11.73 5.62 -3.11
C ASN A 65 10.54 5.48 -4.08
N HIS A 66 10.24 4.27 -4.55
CA HIS A 66 9.16 4.01 -5.47
C HIS A 66 8.46 2.69 -5.11
N VAL A 67 7.20 2.77 -4.71
CA VAL A 67 6.37 1.59 -4.46
C VAL A 67 5.29 1.43 -5.55
N ASN A 68 5.14 0.21 -6.05
CA ASN A 68 4.09 -0.20 -6.97
C ASN A 68 3.05 -1.04 -6.23
N ILE A 69 1.77 -0.71 -6.36
CA ILE A 69 0.68 -1.50 -5.78
C ILE A 69 0.08 -2.40 -6.84
N HIS A 70 0.09 -3.70 -6.57
CA HIS A 70 -0.51 -4.70 -7.41
C HIS A 70 -1.68 -5.38 -6.70
N PHE A 71 -2.88 -5.22 -7.27
CA PHE A 71 -4.06 -5.97 -6.84
C PHE A 71 -4.13 -7.26 -7.64
N GLN A 72 -4.08 -8.41 -6.98
CA GLN A 72 -4.20 -9.70 -7.67
C GLN A 72 -5.68 -10.10 -7.84
N ALA A 73 -6.46 -9.94 -6.77
CA ALA A 73 -7.91 -10.15 -6.77
C ALA A 73 -8.52 -9.48 -5.53
N LEU A 74 -8.58 -8.14 -5.50
CA LEU A 74 -9.10 -7.42 -4.34
C LEU A 74 -10.61 -7.69 -4.16
N PRO A 75 -11.02 -8.46 -3.12
CA PRO A 75 -12.41 -8.90 -3.00
C PRO A 75 -13.34 -7.78 -2.53
N ASP A 76 -12.88 -6.91 -1.62
CA ASP A 76 -13.60 -5.70 -1.19
C ASP A 76 -12.62 -4.66 -0.63
N ILE A 77 -13.06 -3.40 -0.59
CA ILE A 77 -12.41 -2.30 0.10
C ILE A 77 -13.48 -1.37 0.67
N ASP A 78 -13.29 -0.85 1.87
CA ASP A 78 -14.17 0.16 2.45
C ASP A 78 -13.56 1.57 2.41
N LEU A 79 -14.24 2.51 3.05
CA LEU A 79 -13.76 3.89 3.14
C LEU A 79 -12.43 3.98 3.90
N ALA A 80 -12.23 3.18 4.95
CA ALA A 80 -11.00 3.21 5.74
C ALA A 80 -9.81 2.72 4.91
N GLY A 81 -9.99 1.65 4.13
CA GLY A 81 -9.00 1.19 3.16
C GLY A 81 -8.64 2.30 2.15
N LEU A 82 -9.63 2.90 1.50
CA LEU A 82 -9.39 3.99 0.53
C LEU A 82 -8.70 5.21 1.17
N GLN A 83 -9.09 5.59 2.38
CA GLN A 83 -8.45 6.68 3.12
C GLN A 83 -7.00 6.38 3.47
N LEU A 84 -6.67 5.12 3.81
CA LEU A 84 -5.29 4.72 4.06
C LEU A 84 -4.43 4.92 2.81
N PHE A 85 -4.90 4.52 1.61
CA PHE A 85 -4.18 4.78 0.35
C PHE A 85 -3.96 6.27 0.11
N CYS A 86 -4.98 7.09 0.37
CA CYS A 86 -4.87 8.55 0.26
C CYS A 86 -3.78 9.09 1.21
N SER A 87 -3.76 8.61 2.45
CA SER A 87 -2.77 9.00 3.44
C SER A 87 -1.36 8.56 3.04
N ALA A 88 -1.21 7.30 2.61
CA ALA A 88 0.07 6.74 2.18
C ALA A 88 0.61 7.52 0.98
N HIS A 89 -0.19 7.71 -0.07
CA HIS A 89 0.16 8.52 -1.24
C HIS A 89 0.68 9.90 -0.84
N ARG A 90 -0.05 10.62 0.01
CA ARG A 90 0.37 11.93 0.52
C ARG A 90 1.72 11.86 1.24
N THR A 91 1.91 10.88 2.11
CA THR A 91 3.17 10.69 2.84
C THR A 91 4.35 10.40 1.91
N PHE A 92 4.15 9.60 0.87
CA PHE A 92 5.16 9.36 -0.16
C PHE A 92 5.46 10.66 -0.94
N THR A 93 4.44 11.36 -1.44
CA THR A 93 4.60 12.61 -2.20
C THR A 93 5.30 13.70 -1.38
N GLU A 94 4.94 13.89 -0.12
CA GLU A 94 5.58 14.87 0.78
C GLU A 94 7.06 14.57 0.98
N ALA A 95 7.46 13.30 0.92
CA ALA A 95 8.84 12.84 1.01
C ALA A 95 9.57 12.76 -0.35
N GLN A 96 8.96 13.28 -1.43
CA GLN A 96 9.46 13.17 -2.81
C GLN A 96 9.67 11.72 -3.28
N LYS A 97 8.85 10.80 -2.77
CA LYS A 97 8.79 9.39 -3.16
C LYS A 97 7.55 9.14 -4.02
N THR A 98 7.58 8.07 -4.80
CA THR A 98 6.48 7.70 -5.72
C THR A 98 5.71 6.50 -5.17
N MET A 99 4.38 6.57 -5.29
CA MET A 99 3.47 5.46 -5.03
C MET A 99 2.52 5.32 -6.22
N ASP A 100 2.69 4.26 -6.99
CA ASP A 100 1.90 3.99 -8.19
C ASP A 100 0.98 2.78 -8.02
N ILE A 101 -0.18 2.82 -8.67
CA ILE A 101 -1.12 1.70 -8.70
C ILE A 101 -1.09 1.05 -10.08
N ASN A 102 -0.90 -0.26 -10.13
CA ASN A 102 -1.17 -1.04 -11.33
C ASN A 102 -2.68 -1.14 -11.53
N TRP A 103 -3.20 -0.33 -12.45
CA TRP A 103 -4.64 -0.22 -12.69
C TRP A 103 -5.27 -1.41 -13.42
N ALA A 104 -4.48 -2.33 -13.99
CA ALA A 104 -5.00 -3.45 -14.79
C ALA A 104 -6.02 -4.31 -14.02
N ASN A 105 -5.79 -4.50 -12.72
CA ASN A 105 -6.64 -5.31 -11.83
C ASN A 105 -7.29 -4.49 -10.70
N ALA A 106 -7.28 -3.16 -10.80
CA ALA A 106 -7.75 -2.25 -9.74
C ALA A 106 -9.21 -1.79 -9.96
N SER A 107 -10.00 -2.51 -10.75
CA SER A 107 -11.35 -2.08 -11.15
C SER A 107 -12.29 -1.92 -9.94
N MET A 108 -12.28 -2.87 -9.01
CA MET A 108 -13.05 -2.79 -7.76
C MET A 108 -12.64 -1.54 -6.96
N PHE A 109 -11.33 -1.34 -6.76
CA PHE A 109 -10.77 -0.20 -6.03
C PHE A 109 -11.26 1.13 -6.61
N ARG A 110 -11.14 1.29 -7.93
CA ARG A 110 -11.60 2.50 -8.65
C ARG A 110 -13.12 2.67 -8.61
N ASN A 111 -13.87 1.58 -8.76
CA ASN A 111 -15.33 1.60 -8.72
C ASN A 111 -15.85 2.00 -7.33
N LYS A 112 -15.25 1.47 -6.26
CA LYS A 112 -15.59 1.85 -4.89
C LYS A 112 -15.29 3.32 -4.66
N ALA A 113 -14.08 3.78 -4.99
CA ALA A 113 -13.68 5.18 -4.89
C ALA A 113 -14.64 6.11 -5.65
N LYS A 114 -15.09 5.72 -6.85
CA LYS A 114 -16.09 6.47 -7.62
C LYS A 114 -17.45 6.49 -6.93
N LYS A 115 -17.92 5.33 -6.45
CA LYS A 115 -19.23 5.19 -5.78
C LYS A 115 -19.34 6.06 -4.53
N ILE A 116 -18.25 6.23 -3.79
CA ILE A 116 -18.21 7.06 -2.57
C ILE A 116 -17.78 8.51 -2.83
N GLY A 117 -17.64 8.92 -4.10
CA GLY A 117 -17.35 10.31 -4.46
C GLY A 117 -15.91 10.77 -4.20
N LEU A 118 -14.95 9.84 -4.07
CA LEU A 118 -13.53 10.22 -3.96
C LEU A 118 -12.95 10.69 -5.29
N ILE A 119 -13.40 10.14 -6.42
CA ILE A 119 -12.90 10.52 -7.75
C ILE A 119 -13.37 11.93 -8.11
N ARG A 120 -12.44 12.79 -8.52
CA ARG A 120 -12.65 14.22 -8.78
C ARG A 120 -11.79 14.74 -9.92
N HIS A 121 -12.19 15.86 -10.51
CA HIS A 121 -11.45 16.49 -11.61
C HIS A 121 -10.04 16.96 -11.23
N ARG A 122 -9.83 17.40 -9.99
CA ARG A 122 -8.51 17.83 -9.48
C ARG A 122 -8.02 16.86 -8.41
N GLY A 123 -6.70 16.64 -8.32
CA GLY A 123 -6.10 15.83 -7.27
C GLY A 123 -6.29 16.41 -5.85
N CYS A 124 -5.66 15.80 -4.85
CA CYS A 124 -5.62 16.39 -3.51
C CYS A 124 -4.80 17.70 -3.53
N HIS A 125 -5.08 18.61 -2.60
CA HIS A 125 -4.43 19.93 -2.57
C HIS A 125 -2.90 19.86 -2.40
N LEU A 126 -2.41 18.77 -1.81
CA LEU A 126 -0.99 18.54 -1.58
C LEU A 126 -0.27 18.03 -2.83
N GLU A 127 -1.02 17.61 -3.84
CA GLU A 127 -0.45 17.09 -5.06
C GLU A 127 -0.06 18.24 -6.00
N LYS A 128 1.25 18.38 -6.22
CA LYS A 128 1.81 19.28 -7.24
C LYS A 128 2.00 18.59 -8.60
N SER A 129 1.90 17.26 -8.62
CA SER A 129 2.02 16.46 -9.84
C SER A 129 0.65 15.96 -10.32
N GLU A 130 0.56 15.39 -11.52
CA GLU A 130 -0.71 14.91 -12.05
C GLU A 130 -1.07 13.50 -11.48
N SER A 131 -0.37 13.03 -10.44
CA SER A 131 -0.35 11.62 -9.98
C SER A 131 -1.37 11.24 -8.90
N CYS A 132 -2.21 12.17 -8.42
CA CYS A 132 -3.15 11.86 -7.33
C CYS A 132 -4.07 10.68 -7.70
N LEU A 133 -4.11 9.66 -6.83
CA LEU A 133 -4.91 8.44 -6.99
C LEU A 133 -6.40 8.69 -7.30
N TRP A 134 -6.93 9.83 -6.85
CA TRP A 134 -8.35 10.17 -6.97
C TRP A 134 -8.66 11.13 -8.10
N ARG A 135 -7.68 11.45 -8.92
CA ARG A 135 -7.90 12.28 -10.08
C ARG A 135 -8.64 11.48 -11.15
N GLN A 136 -9.64 12.09 -11.75
CA GLN A 136 -10.28 11.57 -12.94
C GLN A 136 -9.28 11.56 -14.10
N GLU A 137 -9.04 10.40 -14.69
CA GLU A 137 -8.35 10.32 -15.98
C GLU A 137 -9.18 11.08 -17.03
N ASN A 138 -8.54 12.03 -17.73
CA ASN A 138 -9.12 12.65 -18.91
C ASN A 138 -9.20 11.57 -20.00
N LYS A 139 -10.40 11.13 -20.33
CA LYS A 139 -10.67 10.33 -21.54
C LYS A 139 -10.74 11.23 -22.75
#